data_AF-U2JTW4-F1
#
_entry.id   AF-U2JTW4-F1
#
_cell.length_a   1.000
_cell.length_b   1.000
_cell.length_c   1.000
_cell.angle_alpha   90.00
_cell.angle_beta   90.00
_cell.angle_gamma   90.00
#
_symmetry.space_group_name_H-M   'P 1'
#
loop_
_entity.id
_entity.type
_entity.pdbx_description
1 polymer ?
#
loop_
_entity_poly.entity_id
_entity_poly.type
_entity_poly.pdbx_seq_one_letter_code
_entity_poly.pdbx_strand_id
1 'polypeptide(L)'
;MTKEERAEKWFLNIPNARSINMETKIEVCSKAARKMAIIFFAVFTVECALIFIVTGGEIFDSMADFMNNISKESYTGNHHKGVALVGGLLCLPFIALPIIAAVLFKNKWIRSEISKTEYHKDAGTSLVTEIARTEKTSHESVNYKMKECTGEVLEFENFNFKLAIIQVLMYELKVLEPYFDICDFAVQYAEKEIDTDSMVIIQPALNFFEKLPIPKRLAMQVEEINMDGGNDIYMNIIPQWDGEDGCFDLNEVSLSELQQFPNLKKATIMSNAYDKVKEIFDIANIEVELL
;
A
#
# COMPACT_ATOMS: atom_id res chain seq x y z
N MET A 1 -14.03 14.07 -21.04
CA MET A 1 -14.01 12.70 -20.49
C MET A 1 -15.25 12.53 -19.64
N THR A 2 -16.11 11.59 -20.02
CA THR A 2 -17.31 11.24 -19.24
C THR A 2 -16.93 10.53 -17.93
N LYS A 3 -17.88 10.27 -17.03
CA LYS A 3 -17.58 9.58 -15.75
C LYS A 3 -17.26 8.11 -16.00
N GLU A 4 -17.93 7.53 -16.98
CA GLU A 4 -17.84 6.16 -17.46
C GLU A 4 -16.48 5.90 -18.13
N GLU A 5 -16.08 6.75 -19.08
CA GLU A 5 -14.77 6.69 -19.75
C GLU A 5 -13.61 6.79 -18.76
N ARG A 6 -13.77 7.63 -17.73
CA ARG A 6 -12.75 7.81 -16.67
C ARG A 6 -12.62 6.56 -15.81
N ALA A 7 -13.76 5.97 -15.45
CA ALA A 7 -13.82 4.75 -14.67
C ALA A 7 -13.19 3.58 -15.44
N GLU A 8 -13.51 3.40 -16.72
CA GLU A 8 -12.84 2.38 -17.55
C GLU A 8 -11.33 2.61 -17.59
N LYS A 9 -10.88 3.83 -17.91
CA LYS A 9 -9.46 4.14 -18.03
C LYS A 9 -8.66 3.87 -16.76
N TRP A 10 -9.23 4.14 -15.58
CA TRP A 10 -8.54 3.94 -14.31
C TRP A 10 -8.47 2.48 -13.90
N PHE A 11 -9.46 1.68 -14.30
CA PHE A 11 -9.55 0.27 -13.96
C PHE A 11 -8.90 -0.66 -15.01
N LEU A 12 -8.51 -0.16 -16.19
CA LEU A 12 -7.79 -0.94 -17.23
C LEU A 12 -6.47 -1.54 -16.72
N ASN A 13 -5.77 -0.84 -15.83
CA ASN A 13 -4.46 -1.25 -15.33
C ASN A 13 -4.53 -2.09 -14.05
N ILE A 14 -5.73 -2.51 -13.64
CA ILE A 14 -5.95 -3.26 -12.41
C ILE A 14 -6.39 -4.70 -12.77
N PRO A 15 -5.64 -5.73 -12.32
CA PRO A 15 -6.06 -7.13 -12.48
C PRO A 15 -7.46 -7.35 -11.88
N ASN A 16 -8.27 -8.23 -12.48
CA ASN A 16 -9.64 -8.59 -12.03
C ASN A 16 -10.75 -7.51 -12.12
N ALA A 17 -10.45 -6.29 -12.57
CA ALA A 17 -11.44 -5.20 -12.64
C ALA A 17 -12.61 -5.42 -13.63
N ARG A 18 -12.56 -6.43 -14.51
CA ARG A 18 -13.64 -6.72 -15.48
C ARG A 18 -14.92 -7.21 -14.83
N SER A 19 -14.86 -7.81 -13.64
CA SER A 19 -16.05 -8.33 -12.98
C SER A 19 -16.89 -7.24 -12.29
N ILE A 20 -16.32 -6.07 -11.98
CA ILE A 20 -16.95 -5.02 -11.15
C ILE A 20 -18.00 -4.22 -11.94
N ASN A 21 -19.17 -4.00 -11.34
CA ASN A 21 -20.26 -3.20 -11.91
C ASN A 21 -19.79 -1.76 -12.20
N MET A 22 -20.23 -1.20 -13.33
CA MET A 22 -19.87 0.14 -13.78
C MET A 22 -20.28 1.23 -12.79
N GLU A 23 -21.44 1.10 -12.15
CA GLU A 23 -21.92 2.06 -11.15
C GLU A 23 -20.96 2.15 -9.95
N THR A 24 -20.50 0.99 -9.45
CA THR A 24 -19.51 0.90 -8.38
C THR A 24 -18.16 1.49 -8.80
N LYS A 25 -17.71 1.23 -10.03
CA LYS A 25 -16.46 1.84 -10.55
C LYS A 25 -16.53 3.37 -10.55
N ILE A 26 -17.67 3.93 -10.95
CA ILE A 26 -17.89 5.38 -10.98
C ILE A 26 -17.90 5.96 -9.56
N GLU A 27 -18.55 5.29 -8.61
CA GLU A 27 -18.57 5.74 -7.21
C GLU A 27 -17.18 5.72 -6.58
N VAL A 28 -16.43 4.63 -6.77
CA VAL A 28 -15.05 4.48 -6.30
C VAL A 28 -14.15 5.55 -6.93
N CYS A 29 -14.23 5.77 -8.24
CA CYS A 29 -13.49 6.85 -8.92
C CYS A 29 -13.83 8.23 -8.37
N SER A 30 -15.10 8.51 -8.08
CA SER A 30 -15.57 9.77 -7.49
C SER A 30 -14.98 10.00 -6.09
N LYS A 31 -15.00 8.98 -5.24
CA LYS A 31 -14.42 9.02 -3.89
C LYS A 31 -12.90 9.20 -3.94
N ALA A 32 -12.23 8.42 -4.79
CA ALA A 32 -10.78 8.52 -5.01
C ALA A 32 -10.38 9.92 -5.50
N ALA A 33 -11.10 10.47 -6.48
CA ALA A 33 -10.85 11.81 -7.01
C ALA A 33 -10.96 12.91 -5.95
N ARG A 34 -11.95 12.80 -5.06
CA ARG A 34 -12.13 13.75 -3.96
C ARG A 34 -10.98 13.69 -2.97
N LYS A 35 -10.55 12.49 -2.57
CA LYS A 35 -9.41 12.32 -1.66
C LYS A 35 -8.09 12.77 -2.30
N MET A 36 -7.87 12.46 -3.58
CA MET A 36 -6.73 12.97 -4.34
C MET A 36 -6.70 14.49 -4.38
N ALA A 37 -7.84 15.15 -4.57
CA ALA A 37 -7.89 16.61 -4.55
C ALA A 37 -7.50 17.16 -3.18
N ILE A 38 -7.98 16.56 -2.09
CA ILE A 38 -7.62 16.96 -0.71
C ILE A 38 -6.11 16.81 -0.49
N ILE A 39 -5.53 15.67 -0.88
CA ILE A 39 -4.09 15.40 -0.75
C ILE A 39 -3.28 16.39 -1.57
N PHE A 40 -3.68 16.63 -2.82
CA PHE A 40 -3.03 17.61 -3.68
C PHE A 40 -2.96 18.99 -3.02
N PHE A 41 -4.09 19.51 -2.53
CA PHE A 41 -4.12 20.83 -1.90
C PHE A 41 -3.36 20.87 -0.57
N ALA A 42 -3.40 19.80 0.22
CA ALA A 42 -2.64 19.70 1.46
C ALA A 42 -1.13 19.75 1.19
N VAL A 43 -0.64 18.89 0.28
CA VAL A 43 0.78 18.82 -0.10
C VAL A 43 1.23 20.13 -0.73
N PHE A 44 0.45 20.69 -1.66
CA PHE A 44 0.75 21.98 -2.29
C PHE A 44 0.85 23.12 -1.27
N THR A 45 -0.06 23.17 -0.29
CA THR A 45 -0.04 24.20 0.75
C THR A 45 1.21 24.08 1.62
N VAL A 46 1.57 22.85 2.02
CA VAL A 46 2.78 22.59 2.81
C VAL A 46 4.03 22.96 2.03
N GLU A 47 4.11 22.56 0.75
CA GLU A 47 5.22 22.89 -0.14
C GLU A 47 5.40 24.41 -0.29
N CYS A 48 4.32 25.15 -0.59
CA CYS A 48 4.38 26.61 -0.67
C CYS A 48 4.81 27.25 0.65
N ALA A 49 4.34 26.74 1.79
CA ALA A 49 4.73 27.25 3.10
C ALA A 49 6.22 27.03 3.38
N LEU A 50 6.75 25.84 3.06
CA LEU A 50 8.17 25.52 3.21
C LEU A 50 9.04 26.43 2.34
N ILE A 51 8.67 26.63 1.07
CA ILE A 51 9.38 27.54 0.17
C ILE A 51 9.37 28.96 0.72
N PHE A 52 8.22 29.43 1.20
CA PHE A 52 8.09 30.77 1.79
C PHE A 52 9.00 30.95 3.01
N ILE A 53 9.05 29.96 3.90
CA ILE A 53 9.90 29.98 5.09
C ILE A 53 11.39 29.98 4.72
N VAL A 54 11.81 29.16 3.75
CA VAL A 54 13.21 29.04 3.34
C VAL A 54 13.72 30.26 2.60
N THR A 55 12.87 30.86 1.76
CA THR A 55 13.27 31.93 0.82
C THR A 55 12.85 33.32 1.28
N GLY A 56 12.16 33.42 2.42
CA GLY A 56 11.61 34.68 2.90
C GLY A 56 10.56 35.32 1.98
N GLY A 57 10.01 34.55 1.03
CA GLY A 57 9.07 35.03 0.02
C GLY A 57 9.70 35.54 -1.28
N GLU A 58 11.03 35.61 -1.38
CA GLU A 58 11.74 36.16 -2.55
C GLU A 58 11.36 35.47 -3.86
N ILE A 59 11.15 34.15 -3.83
CA ILE A 59 10.71 33.40 -5.02
C ILE A 59 9.32 33.87 -5.48
N PHE A 60 8.39 34.09 -4.56
CA PHE A 60 7.02 34.52 -4.90
C PHE A 60 7.00 35.97 -5.41
N ASP A 61 7.81 36.85 -4.81
CA ASP A 61 7.96 38.23 -5.27
C ASP A 61 8.59 38.28 -6.66
N SER A 62 9.65 37.49 -6.90
CA SER A 62 10.26 37.38 -8.23
C SER A 62 9.28 36.86 -9.28
N MET A 63 8.40 35.92 -8.94
CA MET A 63 7.36 35.44 -9.85
C MET A 63 6.31 36.51 -10.13
N ALA A 64 5.88 37.25 -9.11
CA ALA A 64 4.92 38.35 -9.25
C ALA A 64 5.48 39.46 -10.15
N ASP A 65 6.73 39.85 -9.94
CA ASP A 65 7.42 40.85 -10.76
C ASP A 65 7.60 40.39 -12.20
N PHE A 66 7.97 39.12 -12.41
CA PHE A 66 8.06 38.54 -13.74
C PHE A 66 6.70 38.56 -14.47
N MET A 67 5.62 38.16 -13.80
CA MET A 67 4.26 38.24 -14.37
C MET A 67 3.84 39.69 -14.66
N ASN A 68 4.13 40.61 -13.75
CA ASN A 68 3.83 42.04 -13.91
C ASN A 68 4.60 42.66 -15.07
N ASN A 69 5.84 42.23 -15.31
CA ASN A 69 6.64 42.71 -16.43
C ASN A 69 6.08 42.22 -17.77
N ILE A 70 5.73 40.94 -17.87
CA ILE A 70 5.09 40.38 -19.07
C ILE A 70 3.71 41.02 -19.32
N SER A 71 2.97 41.35 -18.26
CA SER A 71 1.69 42.03 -18.36
C SER A 71 1.81 43.47 -18.91
N LYS A 72 2.96 44.12 -18.79
CA LYS A 72 3.18 45.50 -19.26
C LYS A 72 3.59 45.59 -20.73
N GLU A 73 4.16 44.53 -21.31
CA GLU A 73 4.81 44.59 -22.63
C GLU A 73 3.92 44.31 -23.86
N SER A 74 2.63 43.97 -23.73
CA SER A 74 1.85 43.50 -24.89
C SER A 74 0.38 43.94 -24.94
N TYR A 75 0.03 44.81 -25.90
CA TYR A 75 -1.31 45.39 -26.12
C TYR A 75 -2.14 44.67 -27.22
N THR A 76 -2.34 43.36 -27.15
CA THR A 76 -3.17 42.63 -28.14
C THR A 76 -4.16 41.66 -27.51
N GLY A 77 -5.30 41.40 -28.17
CA GLY A 77 -6.41 40.61 -27.61
C GLY A 77 -6.11 39.16 -27.19
N ASN A 78 -4.95 38.61 -27.57
CA ASN A 78 -4.45 37.31 -27.10
C ASN A 78 -3.54 37.39 -25.85
N HIS A 79 -3.35 38.59 -25.29
CA HIS A 79 -2.43 38.87 -24.19
C HIS A 79 -2.70 38.04 -22.93
N HIS A 80 -3.95 37.98 -22.47
CA HIS A 80 -4.32 37.18 -21.29
C HIS A 80 -4.03 35.68 -21.46
N LYS A 81 -4.09 35.15 -22.69
CA LYS A 81 -3.72 33.75 -22.97
C LYS A 81 -2.21 33.53 -22.87
N GLY A 82 -1.41 34.50 -23.35
CA GLY A 82 0.05 34.45 -23.25
C GLY A 82 0.54 34.50 -21.80
N VAL A 83 0.02 35.44 -21.01
CA VAL A 83 0.34 35.56 -19.58
C VAL A 83 -0.04 34.30 -18.82
N ALA A 84 -1.21 33.72 -19.09
CA ALA A 84 -1.65 32.47 -18.46
C ALA A 84 -0.76 31.26 -18.82
N LEU A 85 -0.29 31.16 -20.07
CA LEU A 85 0.62 30.08 -20.49
C LEU A 85 1.98 30.18 -19.78
N VAL A 86 2.55 31.38 -19.72
CA VAL A 86 3.85 31.59 -19.08
C VAL A 86 3.75 31.38 -17.57
N GLY A 87 2.70 31.90 -16.92
CA GLY A 87 2.44 31.66 -15.49
C GLY A 87 2.24 30.17 -15.19
N GLY A 88 1.49 29.45 -16.05
CA GLY A 88 1.34 28.01 -15.93
C GLY A 88 2.67 27.26 -15.97
N LEU A 89 3.57 27.62 -16.91
CA LEU A 89 4.89 27.00 -17.05
C LEU A 89 5.79 27.25 -15.83
N LEU A 90 5.74 28.47 -15.28
CA LEU A 90 6.53 28.88 -14.12
C LEU A 90 6.10 28.11 -12.85
N CYS A 91 4.83 27.76 -12.74
CA CYS A 91 4.28 27.01 -11.61
C CYS A 91 4.42 25.48 -11.72
N LEU A 92 4.77 24.93 -12.89
CA LEU A 92 4.86 23.48 -13.09
C LEU A 92 5.76 22.73 -12.09
N PRO A 93 6.95 23.24 -11.69
CA PRO A 93 7.80 22.55 -10.74
C PRO A 93 7.12 22.32 -9.38
N PHE A 94 6.35 23.30 -8.90
CA PHE A 94 5.61 23.25 -7.62
C PHE A 94 4.33 22.42 -7.69
N ILE A 95 3.87 22.10 -8.89
CA ILE A 95 2.65 21.29 -9.09
C ILE A 95 3.02 19.82 -9.32
N ALA A 96 4.25 19.53 -9.74
CA ALA A 96 4.72 18.17 -10.03
C ALA A 96 4.65 17.26 -8.79
N LEU A 97 5.18 17.72 -7.65
CA LEU A 97 5.23 16.92 -6.42
C LEU A 97 3.82 16.60 -5.86
N PRO A 98 2.88 17.56 -5.76
CA PRO A 98 1.50 17.27 -5.36
C PRO A 98 0.76 16.34 -6.34
N ILE A 99 1.02 16.44 -7.65
CA ILE A 99 0.46 15.52 -8.65
C ILE A 99 0.98 14.10 -8.43
N ILE A 100 2.29 13.92 -8.25
CA ILE A 100 2.91 12.62 -8.02
C ILE A 100 2.31 11.97 -6.77
N ALA A 101 2.25 12.70 -5.65
CA ALA A 101 1.64 12.23 -4.41
C ALA A 101 0.18 11.78 -4.59
N ALA A 102 -0.62 12.58 -5.31
CA ALA A 102 -2.02 12.22 -5.60
C ALA A 102 -2.13 10.95 -6.47
N VAL A 103 -1.24 10.75 -7.45
CA VAL A 103 -1.22 9.56 -8.32
C VAL A 103 -0.81 8.31 -7.55
N LEU A 104 0.19 8.38 -6.66
CA LEU A 104 0.59 7.26 -5.80
C LEU A 104 -0.55 6.86 -4.86
N PHE A 105 -1.18 7.84 -4.21
CA PHE A 105 -2.33 7.60 -3.34
C PHE A 105 -3.48 6.91 -4.09
N LYS A 106 -3.80 7.37 -5.31
CA LYS A 106 -4.83 6.75 -6.15
C LYS A 106 -4.59 5.26 -6.33
N ASN A 107 -3.35 4.89 -6.65
CA ASN A 107 -3.00 3.51 -6.95
C ASN A 107 -3.11 2.63 -5.69
N LYS A 108 -2.66 3.13 -4.53
CA LYS A 108 -2.81 2.43 -3.23
C LYS A 108 -4.29 2.31 -2.82
N TRP A 109 -5.06 3.40 -2.92
CA TRP A 109 -6.44 3.45 -2.45
C TRP A 109 -7.40 2.61 -3.31
N ILE A 110 -7.31 2.67 -4.64
CA ILE A 110 -8.20 1.88 -5.51
C ILE A 110 -7.94 0.38 -5.32
N ARG A 111 -6.69 -0.05 -5.11
CA ARG A 111 -6.38 -1.44 -4.77
C ARG A 111 -7.02 -1.86 -3.44
N SER A 112 -6.96 -1.01 -2.43
CA SER A 112 -7.61 -1.26 -1.12
C SER A 112 -9.14 -1.30 -1.17
N GLU A 113 -9.77 -0.62 -2.12
CA GLU A 113 -11.23 -0.60 -2.24
C GLU A 113 -11.73 -1.79 -3.09
N ILE A 114 -10.92 -2.26 -4.04
CA ILE A 114 -11.19 -3.46 -4.84
C ILE A 114 -11.04 -4.73 -4.01
N SER A 115 -10.04 -4.82 -3.13
CA SER A 115 -9.91 -5.94 -2.19
C SER A 115 -11.11 -6.05 -1.26
N LYS A 116 -11.65 -4.92 -0.79
CA LYS A 116 -12.92 -4.86 -0.03
C LYS A 116 -14.13 -5.32 -0.85
N THR A 117 -14.21 -4.94 -2.12
CA THR A 117 -15.35 -5.31 -2.99
C THR A 117 -15.29 -6.73 -3.55
N GLU A 118 -14.10 -7.33 -3.71
CA GLU A 118 -13.95 -8.77 -3.98
C GLU A 118 -14.36 -9.61 -2.76
N TYR A 119 -14.01 -9.18 -1.55
CA TYR A 119 -14.47 -9.81 -0.30
C TYR A 119 -16.00 -9.80 -0.15
N HIS A 120 -16.66 -8.71 -0.59
CA HIS A 120 -18.12 -8.60 -0.57
C HIS A 120 -18.84 -9.37 -1.68
N LYS A 121 -18.14 -9.82 -2.74
CA LYS A 121 -18.77 -10.49 -3.89
C LYS A 121 -18.98 -11.99 -3.69
N ASP A 122 -18.10 -12.64 -2.93
CA ASP A 122 -18.27 -14.05 -2.55
C ASP A 122 -19.38 -14.23 -1.49
N ALA A 123 -19.72 -13.17 -0.74
CA ALA A 123 -20.89 -13.11 0.15
C ALA A 123 -22.20 -12.74 -0.57
N GLY A 124 -22.15 -12.39 -1.86
CA GLY A 124 -23.14 -11.56 -2.55
C GLY A 124 -24.25 -12.27 -3.34
N THR A 125 -24.45 -13.59 -3.23
CA THR A 125 -25.50 -14.29 -4.03
C THR A 125 -26.78 -14.62 -3.26
N SER A 126 -26.83 -14.56 -1.92
CA SER A 126 -28.01 -15.06 -1.18
C SER A 126 -28.87 -14.04 -0.42
N LEU A 127 -28.47 -12.77 -0.26
CA LEU A 127 -29.06 -11.88 0.77
C LEU A 127 -29.43 -10.45 0.33
N VAL A 128 -29.35 -10.17 -0.97
CA VAL A 128 -29.30 -8.79 -1.50
C VAL A 128 -30.57 -7.94 -1.25
N THR A 129 -31.73 -8.52 -0.92
CA THR A 129 -32.99 -7.73 -1.01
C THR A 129 -33.64 -7.37 0.32
N GLU A 130 -33.27 -7.95 1.48
CA GLU A 130 -34.13 -7.81 2.68
C GLU A 130 -33.47 -7.27 3.96
N ILE A 131 -32.12 -7.25 4.06
CA ILE A 131 -31.42 -6.78 5.28
C ILE A 131 -31.05 -5.28 5.25
N ALA A 132 -31.27 -4.58 4.12
CA ALA A 132 -30.88 -3.18 3.91
C ALA A 132 -31.54 -2.13 4.85
N ARG A 133 -32.32 -2.53 5.87
CA ARG A 133 -32.98 -1.61 6.80
C ARG A 133 -32.85 -1.93 8.28
N THR A 134 -32.17 -3.00 8.67
CA THR A 134 -32.07 -3.38 10.08
C THR A 134 -30.62 -3.73 10.42
N GLU A 135 -29.99 -2.90 11.27
CA GLU A 135 -28.75 -3.19 12.02
C GLU A 135 -27.43 -3.15 11.20
N LYS A 136 -26.84 -2.01 10.84
CA LYS A 136 -25.90 -1.19 11.66
C LYS A 136 -25.02 -1.88 12.74
N THR A 137 -25.00 -3.21 12.85
CA THR A 137 -24.19 -3.98 13.81
C THR A 137 -24.03 -5.44 13.32
N SER A 138 -23.25 -5.65 12.26
CA SER A 138 -22.66 -6.97 11.92
C SER A 138 -21.80 -6.85 10.67
N HIS A 139 -20.60 -6.25 10.80
CA HIS A 139 -19.48 -6.82 10.06
C HIS A 139 -19.40 -8.27 10.52
N GLU A 140 -19.41 -9.25 9.62
CA GLU A 140 -18.99 -10.60 9.98
C GLU A 140 -17.61 -10.47 10.63
N SER A 141 -17.55 -10.60 11.95
CA SER A 141 -16.33 -10.45 12.71
C SER A 141 -15.35 -11.52 12.24
N VAL A 142 -14.30 -11.12 11.52
CA VAL A 142 -13.17 -12.02 11.21
C VAL A 142 -12.63 -12.50 12.54
N ASN A 143 -12.92 -13.75 12.90
CA ASN A 143 -12.54 -14.26 14.21
C ASN A 143 -11.03 -14.50 14.23
N TYR A 144 -10.28 -13.55 14.77
CA TYR A 144 -8.83 -13.65 14.97
C TYR A 144 -8.42 -14.66 16.06
N LYS A 145 -9.35 -15.45 16.60
CA LYS A 145 -8.98 -16.61 17.41
C LYS A 145 -8.20 -17.59 16.55
N MET A 146 -6.96 -17.81 16.96
CA MET A 146 -6.07 -18.78 16.35
C MET A 146 -6.73 -20.16 16.43
N LYS A 147 -6.99 -20.77 15.27
CA LYS A 147 -7.44 -22.16 15.23
C LYS A 147 -6.24 -23.06 15.55
N GLU A 148 -6.49 -24.16 16.26
CA GLU A 148 -5.47 -25.18 16.43
C GLU A 148 -5.01 -25.69 15.06
N CYS A 149 -3.71 -25.62 14.81
CA CYS A 149 -3.12 -26.18 13.59
C CYS A 149 -3.07 -27.70 13.73
N THR A 150 -3.80 -28.42 12.90
CA THR A 150 -3.79 -29.88 12.88
C THR A 150 -2.61 -30.37 12.03
N GLY A 151 -1.48 -30.68 12.68
CA GLY A 151 -0.30 -31.29 12.04
C GLY A 151 1.02 -30.62 12.39
N GLU A 152 2.09 -31.03 11.70
CA GLU A 152 3.42 -30.40 11.83
C GLU A 152 3.39 -28.95 11.36
N VAL A 153 4.04 -28.08 12.12
CA VAL A 153 4.21 -26.66 11.82
C VAL A 153 5.64 -26.38 11.38
N LEU A 154 5.82 -25.33 10.59
CA LEU A 154 7.14 -24.81 10.27
C LEU A 154 7.76 -24.13 11.49
N GLU A 155 9.08 -24.24 11.59
CA GLU A 155 9.87 -23.65 12.68
C GLU A 155 10.69 -22.49 12.12
N PHE A 156 10.75 -21.38 12.88
CA PHE A 156 11.46 -20.18 12.47
C PHE A 156 12.33 -19.67 13.61
N GLU A 157 13.60 -19.46 13.32
CA GLU A 157 14.58 -18.79 14.18
C GLU A 157 14.58 -17.29 13.88
N ASN A 158 14.46 -16.94 12.59
CA ASN A 158 14.36 -15.58 12.11
C ASN A 158 12.89 -15.20 11.91
N PHE A 159 12.40 -14.31 12.78
CA PHE A 159 11.04 -13.82 12.71
C PHE A 159 10.73 -13.05 11.41
N ASN A 160 11.68 -12.28 10.87
CA ASN A 160 11.49 -11.57 9.61
C ASN A 160 11.37 -12.54 8.42
N PHE A 161 12.07 -13.67 8.47
CA PHE A 161 11.88 -14.73 7.47
C PHE A 161 10.47 -15.34 7.58
N LYS A 162 9.98 -15.59 8.81
CA LYS A 162 8.59 -15.99 9.03
C LYS A 162 7.60 -14.99 8.42
N LEU A 163 7.81 -13.69 8.59
CA LEU A 163 6.96 -12.66 8.00
C LEU A 163 6.97 -12.71 6.47
N ALA A 164 8.14 -12.90 5.84
CA ALA A 164 8.23 -13.06 4.38
C ALA A 164 7.45 -14.30 3.88
N ILE A 165 7.48 -15.40 4.64
CA ILE A 165 6.67 -16.58 4.31
C ILE A 165 5.17 -16.33 4.50
N ILE A 166 4.78 -15.60 5.55
CA ILE A 166 3.39 -15.18 5.75
C ILE A 166 2.93 -14.30 4.58
N GLN A 167 3.79 -13.39 4.08
CA GLN A 167 3.47 -12.54 2.94
C GLN A 167 3.00 -13.38 1.74
N VAL A 168 3.81 -14.34 1.34
CA VAL A 168 3.52 -15.24 0.21
C VAL A 168 2.28 -16.07 0.48
N LEU A 169 2.21 -16.76 1.62
CA LEU A 169 1.14 -17.72 1.87
C LEU A 169 -0.23 -17.06 2.15
N MET A 170 -0.25 -15.92 2.83
CA MET A 170 -1.48 -15.25 3.25
C MET A 170 -2.01 -14.25 2.22
N TYR A 171 -1.15 -13.39 1.68
CA TYR A 171 -1.59 -12.28 0.83
C TYR A 171 -1.50 -12.60 -0.66
N GLU A 172 -0.45 -13.30 -1.09
CA GLU A 172 -0.26 -13.64 -2.50
C GLU A 172 -1.06 -14.90 -2.88
N LEU A 173 -0.81 -16.01 -2.18
CA LEU A 173 -1.42 -17.31 -2.47
C LEU A 173 -2.79 -17.48 -1.79
N LYS A 174 -3.07 -16.74 -0.72
CA LYS A 174 -4.34 -16.79 0.03
C LYS A 174 -4.70 -18.18 0.56
N VAL A 175 -3.70 -18.94 1.01
CA VAL A 175 -3.84 -20.30 1.54
C VAL A 175 -3.57 -20.42 3.05
N LEU A 176 -3.06 -19.35 3.67
CA LEU A 176 -2.85 -19.27 5.12
C LEU A 176 -3.96 -18.47 5.79
N GLU A 177 -4.66 -19.10 6.73
CA GLU A 177 -5.75 -18.52 7.51
C GLU A 177 -5.39 -18.38 9.00
N PRO A 178 -6.04 -17.44 9.72
CA PRO A 178 -6.99 -16.46 9.21
C PRO A 178 -6.28 -15.31 8.49
N TYR A 179 -6.94 -14.73 7.49
CA TYR A 179 -6.46 -13.51 6.84
C TYR A 179 -6.35 -12.37 7.85
N PHE A 180 -5.24 -11.63 7.82
CA PHE A 180 -5.00 -10.52 8.75
C PHE A 180 -5.01 -9.18 8.03
N ASP A 181 -5.80 -8.25 8.55
CA ASP A 181 -5.84 -6.85 8.15
C ASP A 181 -5.91 -5.99 9.41
N ILE A 182 -5.04 -4.99 9.50
CA ILE A 182 -4.89 -4.17 10.69
C ILE A 182 -6.13 -3.32 10.97
N CYS A 183 -6.86 -2.90 9.94
CA CYS A 183 -8.09 -2.13 10.11
C CYS A 183 -9.19 -3.02 10.71
N ASP A 184 -9.34 -4.23 10.19
CA ASP A 184 -10.32 -5.20 10.70
C ASP A 184 -9.96 -5.69 12.11
N PHE A 185 -8.67 -5.89 12.38
CA PHE A 185 -8.15 -6.27 13.70
C PHE A 185 -8.38 -5.15 14.73
N ALA A 186 -8.14 -3.89 14.36
CA ALA A 186 -8.35 -2.73 15.23
C ALA A 186 -9.79 -2.59 15.72
N VAL A 187 -10.78 -2.91 14.87
CA VAL A 187 -12.21 -2.85 15.24
C VAL A 187 -12.56 -3.88 16.34
N GLN A 188 -11.88 -5.03 16.36
CA GLN A 188 -12.18 -6.13 17.29
C GLN A 188 -11.31 -6.12 18.55
N TYR A 189 -10.19 -5.40 18.53
CA TYR A 189 -9.24 -5.38 19.63
C TYR A 189 -9.74 -4.47 20.76
N ALA A 190 -10.29 -5.07 21.80
CA ALA A 190 -10.96 -4.35 22.89
C ALA A 190 -10.01 -3.77 23.96
N GLU A 191 -8.74 -4.21 24.02
CA GLU A 191 -7.82 -3.83 25.09
C GLU A 191 -7.33 -2.38 24.96
N LYS A 192 -7.07 -1.94 23.72
CA LYS A 192 -6.56 -0.58 23.44
C LYS A 192 -6.92 -0.17 22.02
N GLU A 193 -7.16 1.12 21.80
CA GLU A 193 -7.25 1.69 20.45
C GLU A 193 -5.94 1.45 19.68
N ILE A 194 -6.08 0.91 18.47
CA ILE A 194 -4.97 0.69 17.54
C ILE A 194 -4.95 1.83 16.54
N ASP A 195 -3.81 2.50 16.44
CA ASP A 195 -3.55 3.50 15.41
C ASP A 195 -3.20 2.80 14.09
N THR A 196 -4.16 2.75 13.18
CA THR A 196 -4.00 2.13 11.85
C THR A 196 -3.18 2.99 10.89
N ASP A 197 -2.71 4.17 11.32
CA ASP A 197 -1.78 5.04 10.59
C ASP A 197 -0.44 5.18 11.33
N SER A 198 -0.12 4.22 12.21
CA SER A 198 1.11 4.22 13.00
C SER A 198 2.38 4.20 12.14
N MET A 199 3.36 5.01 12.52
CA MET A 199 4.74 4.99 11.98
C MET A 199 5.67 4.07 12.79
N VAL A 200 5.15 3.41 13.82
CA VAL A 200 5.90 2.46 14.66
C VAL A 200 5.17 1.13 14.75
N ILE A 201 5.86 0.11 15.27
CA ILE A 201 5.32 -1.25 15.43
C ILE A 201 4.05 -1.25 16.28
N ILE A 202 2.99 -1.82 15.70
CA ILE A 202 1.75 -2.15 16.40
C ILE A 202 1.95 -3.51 17.07
N GLN A 203 2.32 -3.48 18.35
CA GLN A 203 2.64 -4.69 19.13
C GLN A 203 1.54 -5.78 19.08
N PRO A 204 0.23 -5.46 19.15
CA PRO A 204 -0.82 -6.47 18.98
C PRO A 204 -0.76 -7.24 17.65
N ALA A 205 -0.43 -6.55 16.54
CA ALA A 205 -0.30 -7.17 15.22
C ALA A 205 0.96 -8.04 15.15
N LEU A 206 2.09 -7.53 15.66
CA LEU A 206 3.35 -8.29 15.75
C LEU A 206 3.13 -9.61 16.53
N ASN A 207 2.50 -9.52 17.69
CA ASN A 207 2.19 -10.67 18.55
C ASN A 207 1.29 -11.70 17.87
N PHE A 208 0.37 -11.25 17.00
CA PHE A 208 -0.48 -12.14 16.22
C PHE A 208 0.36 -12.99 15.26
N PHE A 209 1.24 -12.35 14.47
CA PHE A 209 2.09 -13.06 13.51
C PHE A 209 3.16 -13.93 14.18
N GLU A 210 3.68 -13.49 15.32
CA GLU A 210 4.59 -14.30 16.15
C GLU A 210 3.95 -15.62 16.54
N LYS A 211 2.69 -15.59 16.97
CA LYS A 211 1.96 -16.79 17.41
C LYS A 211 1.35 -17.58 16.25
N LEU A 212 1.27 -17.03 15.04
CA LEU A 212 0.59 -17.65 13.90
C LEU A 212 1.29 -18.96 13.51
N PRO A 213 0.65 -20.14 13.67
CA PRO A 213 1.24 -21.39 13.22
C PRO A 213 1.14 -21.48 11.69
N ILE A 214 2.23 -21.90 11.04
CA ILE A 214 2.24 -22.14 9.58
C ILE A 214 2.31 -23.64 9.35
N PRO A 215 1.26 -24.27 8.80
CA PRO A 215 1.27 -25.70 8.52
C PRO A 215 2.39 -26.08 7.54
N LYS A 216 3.20 -27.10 7.88
CA LYS A 216 4.35 -27.54 7.07
C LYS A 216 3.98 -27.94 5.65
N ARG A 217 2.76 -28.45 5.43
CA ARG A 217 2.22 -28.77 4.10
C ARG A 217 2.21 -27.57 3.14
N LEU A 218 2.19 -26.34 3.64
CA LEU A 218 2.18 -25.14 2.82
C LEU A 218 3.57 -24.78 2.26
N ALA A 219 4.66 -25.32 2.83
CA ALA A 219 6.01 -25.00 2.39
C ALA A 219 6.28 -25.37 0.93
N MET A 220 5.62 -26.40 0.40
CA MET A 220 5.72 -26.78 -1.01
C MET A 220 5.11 -25.76 -1.98
N GLN A 221 4.29 -24.82 -1.49
CA GLN A 221 3.65 -23.81 -2.32
C GLN A 221 4.48 -22.53 -2.47
N VAL A 222 5.52 -22.36 -1.65
CA VAL A 222 6.41 -21.19 -1.71
C VAL A 222 7.51 -21.47 -2.73
N GLU A 223 7.42 -20.82 -3.88
CA GLU A 223 8.39 -20.95 -4.98
C GLU A 223 9.32 -19.74 -5.09
N GLU A 224 8.82 -18.57 -4.72
CA GLU A 224 9.50 -17.28 -4.82
C GLU A 224 9.13 -16.39 -3.62
N ILE A 225 10.09 -15.60 -3.15
CA ILE A 225 9.88 -14.56 -2.14
C ILE A 225 10.22 -13.22 -2.80
N ASN A 226 9.33 -12.24 -2.69
CA ASN A 226 9.59 -10.88 -3.16
C ASN A 226 9.31 -9.89 -2.02
N MET A 227 10.37 -9.52 -1.29
CA MET A 227 10.29 -8.50 -0.26
C MET A 227 10.20 -7.12 -0.89
N ASP A 228 9.26 -6.31 -0.43
CA ASP A 228 9.06 -4.91 -0.84
C ASP A 228 8.53 -4.10 0.36
N GLY A 229 8.93 -2.83 0.45
CA GLY A 229 8.49 -1.92 1.50
C GLY A 229 6.96 -1.77 1.58
N GLY A 230 6.26 -1.94 0.46
CA GLY A 230 4.81 -1.88 0.34
C GLY A 230 4.06 -3.19 0.59
N ASN A 231 4.74 -4.28 0.98
CA ASN A 231 4.09 -5.56 1.24
C ASN A 231 3.08 -5.48 2.40
N ASP A 232 1.95 -6.16 2.22
CA ASP A 232 0.83 -6.15 3.18
C ASP A 232 1.28 -6.57 4.58
N ILE A 233 2.15 -7.57 4.72
CA ILE A 233 2.64 -8.02 6.03
C ILE A 233 3.31 -6.89 6.83
N TYR A 234 4.11 -6.04 6.17
CA TYR A 234 4.81 -4.95 6.83
C TYR A 234 3.85 -3.80 7.14
N MET A 235 2.94 -3.48 6.21
CA MET A 235 1.90 -2.47 6.42
C MET A 235 0.91 -2.86 7.54
N ASN A 236 0.76 -4.14 7.83
CA ASN A 236 -0.07 -4.60 8.95
C ASN A 236 0.64 -4.46 10.31
N ILE A 237 1.97 -4.37 10.34
CA ILE A 237 2.77 -4.22 11.56
C ILE A 237 3.13 -2.74 11.78
N ILE A 238 3.51 -2.02 10.72
CA ILE A 238 3.85 -0.60 10.70
C ILE A 238 3.16 0.04 9.47
N PRO A 239 1.92 0.55 9.61
CA PRO A 239 1.11 1.04 8.48
C PRO A 239 1.73 2.14 7.61
N GLN A 240 2.58 2.97 8.19
CA GLN A 240 3.28 4.06 7.51
C GLN A 240 4.79 3.79 7.36
N TRP A 241 5.22 2.53 7.38
CA TRP A 241 6.62 2.19 7.14
C TRP A 241 7.04 2.64 5.74
N ASP A 242 8.17 3.34 5.67
CA ASP A 242 8.73 3.89 4.44
C ASP A 242 9.70 2.93 3.74
N GLY A 243 10.07 1.82 4.40
CA GLY A 243 11.00 0.85 3.85
C GLY A 243 12.48 1.22 4.00
N GLU A 244 12.80 2.33 4.67
CA GLU A 244 14.17 2.87 4.72
C GLU A 244 14.97 2.38 5.92
N ASP A 245 14.32 1.75 6.91
CA ASP A 245 14.99 1.16 8.06
C ASP A 245 15.24 -0.35 7.89
N GLY A 246 16.21 -0.89 8.64
CA GLY A 246 16.51 -2.32 8.64
C GLY A 246 15.55 -3.17 9.48
N CYS A 247 14.34 -2.69 9.80
CA CYS A 247 13.43 -3.37 10.74
C CYS A 247 13.07 -4.79 10.28
N PHE A 248 12.92 -4.99 8.97
CA PHE A 248 12.51 -6.27 8.39
C PHE A 248 13.64 -7.01 7.65
N ASP A 249 14.90 -6.66 7.93
CA ASP A 249 16.06 -7.31 7.32
C ASP A 249 16.13 -8.82 7.61
N LEU A 250 16.57 -9.60 6.63
CA LEU A 250 16.82 -11.04 6.75
C LEU A 250 18.25 -11.41 7.19
N ASN A 251 18.92 -10.54 7.96
CA ASN A 251 20.35 -10.66 8.31
C ASN A 251 20.76 -11.97 9.05
N GLU A 252 19.79 -12.65 9.67
CA GLU A 252 20.01 -13.81 10.54
C GLU A 252 19.27 -15.07 10.07
N VAL A 253 18.79 -15.12 8.82
CA VAL A 253 18.13 -16.32 8.30
C VAL A 253 19.10 -17.50 8.25
N SER A 254 18.65 -18.69 8.68
CA SER A 254 19.50 -19.88 8.73
C SER A 254 19.23 -20.87 7.59
N LEU A 255 20.23 -21.72 7.30
CA LEU A 255 20.11 -22.74 6.25
C LEU A 255 18.98 -23.74 6.55
N SER A 256 18.79 -24.10 7.82
CA SER A 256 17.70 -24.99 8.27
C SER A 256 16.33 -24.39 8.00
N GLU A 257 16.19 -23.06 8.11
CA GLU A 257 14.94 -22.38 7.76
C GLU A 257 14.65 -22.49 6.26
N LEU A 258 15.63 -22.19 5.40
CA LEU A 258 15.48 -22.27 3.94
C LEU A 258 15.17 -23.70 3.46
N GLN A 259 15.80 -24.71 4.06
CA GLN A 259 15.63 -26.11 3.68
C GLN A 259 14.22 -26.68 3.96
N GLN A 260 13.40 -25.98 4.75
CA GLN A 260 12.00 -26.34 4.92
C GLN A 260 11.17 -26.13 3.64
N PHE A 261 11.66 -25.33 2.68
CA PHE A 261 10.95 -24.93 1.46
C PHE A 261 11.59 -25.56 0.21
N PRO A 262 11.27 -26.82 -0.13
CA PRO A 262 11.93 -27.56 -1.21
C PRO A 262 11.73 -26.93 -2.60
N ASN A 263 10.65 -26.16 -2.77
CA ASN A 263 10.28 -25.54 -4.04
C ASN A 263 10.72 -24.08 -4.15
N LEU A 264 11.27 -23.48 -3.09
CA LEU A 264 11.81 -22.13 -3.16
C LEU A 264 13.02 -22.13 -4.10
N LYS A 265 12.98 -21.28 -5.12
CA LYS A 265 14.05 -21.14 -6.13
C LYS A 265 14.57 -19.73 -6.26
N LYS A 266 13.76 -18.73 -5.91
CA LYS A 266 14.10 -17.32 -6.09
C LYS A 266 13.71 -16.50 -4.87
N ALA A 267 14.51 -15.50 -4.54
CA ALA A 267 14.19 -14.54 -3.49
C ALA A 267 14.75 -13.15 -3.81
N THR A 268 13.90 -12.13 -3.78
CA THR A 268 14.32 -10.73 -3.63
C THR A 268 14.19 -10.37 -2.16
N ILE A 269 15.29 -9.96 -1.51
CA ILE A 269 15.34 -9.78 -0.06
C ILE A 269 15.80 -8.38 0.37
N MET A 270 15.36 -7.95 1.55
CA MET A 270 15.89 -6.78 2.26
C MET A 270 16.93 -7.25 3.27
N SER A 271 18.15 -6.71 3.20
CA SER A 271 19.23 -7.04 4.15
C SER A 271 20.37 -6.03 4.08
N ASN A 272 20.75 -5.47 5.23
CA ASN A 272 21.98 -4.68 5.38
C ASN A 272 23.26 -5.55 5.47
N ALA A 273 23.12 -6.87 5.52
CA ALA A 273 24.21 -7.85 5.55
C ALA A 273 24.14 -8.81 4.34
N TYR A 274 23.77 -8.29 3.17
CA TYR A 274 23.44 -9.08 1.98
C TYR A 274 24.49 -10.14 1.61
N ASP A 275 25.79 -9.81 1.61
CA ASP A 275 26.84 -10.77 1.25
C ASP A 275 26.81 -12.03 2.13
N LYS A 276 26.63 -11.86 3.44
CA LYS A 276 26.52 -12.96 4.41
C LYS A 276 25.24 -13.78 4.15
N VAL A 277 24.12 -13.11 3.91
CA VAL A 277 22.83 -13.78 3.68
C VAL A 277 22.87 -14.56 2.36
N LYS A 278 23.47 -13.97 1.33
CA LYS A 278 23.63 -14.57 0.01
C LYS A 278 24.34 -15.91 0.07
N GLU A 279 25.41 -16.04 0.84
CA GLU A 279 26.12 -17.32 1.02
C GLU A 279 25.18 -18.44 1.51
N ILE A 280 24.25 -18.12 2.41
CA ILE A 280 23.29 -19.08 2.97
C ILE A 280 22.27 -19.53 1.90
N PHE A 281 21.77 -18.58 1.10
CA PHE A 281 20.87 -18.87 -0.03
C PHE A 281 21.56 -19.66 -1.15
N ASP A 282 22.82 -19.35 -1.45
CA ASP A 282 23.62 -20.08 -2.43
C ASP A 282 23.81 -21.54 -2.00
N ILE A 283 24.09 -21.80 -0.72
CA ILE A 283 24.18 -23.17 -0.16
C ILE A 283 22.82 -23.90 -0.25
N ALA A 284 21.72 -23.19 -0.08
CA ALA A 284 20.36 -23.73 -0.26
C ALA A 284 19.96 -23.91 -1.73
N ASN A 285 20.81 -23.50 -2.68
CA ASN A 285 20.54 -23.52 -4.12
C ASN A 285 19.29 -22.69 -4.49
N ILE A 286 19.20 -21.49 -3.93
CA ILE A 286 18.16 -20.49 -4.17
C ILE A 286 18.83 -19.25 -4.77
N GLU A 287 18.35 -18.79 -5.92
CA GLU A 287 18.79 -17.54 -6.54
C GLU A 287 18.29 -16.36 -5.67
N VAL A 288 19.20 -15.50 -5.23
CA VAL A 288 18.84 -14.38 -4.34
C VAL A 288 19.36 -13.04 -4.87
N GLU A 289 18.50 -12.05 -4.88
CA GLU A 289 18.78 -10.66 -5.25
C GLU A 289 18.51 -9.74 -4.06
N LEU A 290 19.26 -8.65 -3.98
CA LEU A 290 19.01 -7.56 -3.02
C LEU A 290 17.95 -6.62 -3.61
N LEU A 291 16.98 -6.20 -2.78
CA LEU A 291 16.00 -5.17 -3.14
C LEU A 291 16.65 -3.80 -3.39
#